data_AF-A0A9P8L1A4-F1
#
_entry.id   AF-A0A9P8L1A4-F1
#
_cell.length_a   1.000
_cell.length_b   1.000
_cell.length_c   1.000
_cell.angle_alpha   90.00
_cell.angle_beta   90.00
_cell.angle_gamma   90.00
#
_symmetry.space_group_name_H-M   'P 1'
#
loop_
_entity.id
_entity.type
_entity.pdbx_description
1 polymer ?
#
loop_
_entity_poly.entity_id
_entity_poly.type
_entity_poly.pdbx_seq_one_letter_code
_entity_poly.pdbx_strand_id
1 'polypeptide(L)'
;NAARLDDGAYAEYILAKGDTQMHIPDGVTFEEAATLGVGITTVGQALYQSLGLRLPGEQQSASASAEEKTPVLIYGGSTATGTLAIQFAKLSGYKVVTTCSPRNFDLVRSLGADAVFDYNDPNCAAEIRKFTADKLFYVLDCISTQSAGTICANAIGPAGGKYSCLLSPSPDLSRDDVENLCTIAYTAIGESFSMLRRTFPAAPEDYEFQKRFFALAEDLLREGKFKVHPLRVEGAGLKGVLDGMQLMREDKVSGQKLVYRVAETPK
;
A
#
# COMPACT_ATOMS: atom_id res chain seq x y z
N ASN A 1 -0.66 -12.19 19.39
CA ASN A 1 -0.13 -12.61 18.09
C ASN A 1 0.13 -14.11 18.14
N ALA A 2 -0.55 -14.93 17.32
CA ALA A 2 -0.48 -16.39 17.44
C ALA A 2 0.90 -16.98 17.09
N ALA A 3 1.76 -16.21 16.41
CA ALA A 3 3.11 -16.61 16.05
C ALA A 3 4.17 -16.14 17.08
N ARG A 4 3.91 -15.03 17.80
CA ARG A 4 4.75 -14.53 18.92
C ARG A 4 3.85 -13.92 19.98
N LEU A 5 3.61 -14.64 21.08
CA LEU A 5 2.61 -14.24 22.09
C LEU A 5 2.96 -12.93 22.81
N ASP A 6 4.25 -12.61 22.89
CA ASP A 6 4.77 -11.45 23.62
C ASP A 6 4.97 -10.19 22.73
N ASP A 7 4.46 -10.21 21.49
CA ASP A 7 4.68 -9.14 20.50
C ASP A 7 3.36 -8.72 19.82
N GLY A 8 3.10 -7.42 19.76
CA GLY A 8 1.94 -6.84 19.08
C GLY A 8 1.59 -5.43 19.54
N ALA A 9 1.00 -4.64 18.63
CA ALA A 9 0.71 -3.22 18.85
C ALA A 9 -0.50 -2.91 19.77
N TYR A 10 -1.33 -3.92 20.11
CA TYR A 10 -2.51 -3.73 20.98
C TYR A 10 -2.17 -3.96 22.45
N ALA A 11 -1.29 -3.11 22.98
CA ALA A 11 -0.85 -3.13 24.37
C ALA A 11 -0.51 -1.72 24.84
N GLU A 12 -0.41 -1.53 26.16
CA GLU A 12 0.05 -0.26 26.76
C GLU A 12 1.55 -0.03 26.54
N TYR A 13 2.32 -1.12 26.43
CA TYR A 13 3.77 -1.10 26.20
C TYR A 13 4.14 -2.17 25.17
N ILE A 14 5.05 -1.82 24.26
CA ILE A 14 5.54 -2.72 23.21
C ILE A 14 7.05 -2.57 23.06
N LEU A 15 7.69 -3.61 22.53
CA LEU A 15 9.04 -3.52 22.00
C LEU A 15 8.95 -3.32 20.49
N ALA A 16 9.68 -2.35 19.95
CA ALA A 16 9.73 -2.07 18.52
C ALA A 16 11.19 -1.97 18.06
N LYS A 17 11.46 -2.40 16.83
CA LYS A 17 12.78 -2.21 16.20
C LYS A 17 12.95 -0.74 15.82
N GLY A 18 13.93 -0.09 16.44
CA GLY A 18 14.18 1.35 16.25
C GLY A 18 14.46 1.74 14.80
N ASP A 19 15.20 0.90 14.05
CA ASP A 19 15.61 1.24 12.68
C ASP A 19 14.46 1.27 11.66
N THR A 20 13.25 0.81 12.04
CA THR A 20 12.03 0.86 11.22
C THR A 20 10.93 1.68 11.88
N GLN A 21 11.32 2.68 12.68
CA GLN A 21 10.41 3.70 13.21
C GLN A 21 10.70 5.05 12.53
N MET A 22 9.74 5.97 12.63
CA MET A 22 9.93 7.37 12.26
C MET A 22 9.70 8.23 13.50
N HIS A 23 10.44 9.32 13.63
CA HIS A 23 10.04 10.40 14.51
C HIS A 23 8.76 11.06 13.98
N ILE A 24 7.78 11.26 14.86
CA ILE A 24 6.56 11.99 14.52
C ILE A 24 6.94 13.46 14.32
N PRO A 25 6.80 14.03 13.10
CA PRO A 25 7.15 15.43 12.85
C PRO A 25 6.20 16.39 13.56
N ASP A 26 6.66 17.63 13.78
CA ASP A 26 5.81 18.71 14.28
C ASP A 26 4.58 18.89 13.39
N GLY A 27 3.40 18.92 14.00
CA GLY A 27 2.12 19.06 13.30
C GLY A 27 1.48 17.75 12.84
N VAL A 28 2.14 16.59 13.02
CA VAL A 28 1.50 15.27 12.85
C VAL A 28 1.04 14.77 14.22
N THR A 29 -0.24 14.43 14.33
CA THR A 29 -0.81 13.88 15.57
C THR A 29 -0.42 12.42 15.76
N PHE A 30 -0.55 11.92 17.01
CA PHE A 30 -0.35 10.50 17.29
C PHE A 30 -1.30 9.62 16.49
N GLU A 31 -2.54 10.06 16.30
CA GLU A 31 -3.58 9.35 15.56
C GLU A 31 -3.23 9.23 14.08
N GLU A 32 -2.72 10.31 13.48
CA GLU A 32 -2.24 10.31 12.10
C GLU A 32 -1.01 9.41 11.94
N ALA A 33 -0.01 9.55 12.83
CA ALA A 33 1.20 8.76 12.81
C ALA A 33 0.92 7.25 12.97
N ALA A 34 -0.04 6.88 13.81
CA ALA A 34 -0.47 5.49 14.02
C ALA A 34 -1.02 4.82 12.75
N THR A 35 -1.42 5.59 11.73
CA THR A 35 -1.88 5.03 10.45
C THR A 35 -0.75 4.56 9.52
N LEU A 36 0.48 5.00 9.77
CA LEU A 36 1.57 4.90 8.80
C LEU A 36 2.34 3.57 8.85
N GLY A 37 2.61 3.01 10.03
CA GLY A 37 3.59 1.93 10.23
C GLY A 37 3.55 0.82 9.16
N VAL A 38 2.48 0.01 9.15
CA VAL A 38 2.34 -1.07 8.15
C VAL A 38 2.16 -0.54 6.73
N GLY A 39 1.58 0.64 6.55
CA GLY A 39 1.36 1.24 5.23
C GLY A 39 2.68 1.61 4.53
N ILE A 40 3.59 2.26 5.25
CA ILE A 40 4.92 2.63 4.77
C ILE A 40 5.75 1.39 4.46
N THR A 41 5.75 0.38 5.33
CA THR A 41 6.38 -0.92 5.04
C THR A 41 5.84 -1.51 3.73
N THR A 42 4.52 -1.60 3.63
CA THR A 42 3.88 -2.24 2.46
C THR A 42 4.18 -1.49 1.17
N VAL A 43 4.10 -0.16 1.16
CA VAL A 43 4.40 0.66 -0.02
C VAL A 43 5.88 0.54 -0.42
N GLY A 44 6.77 0.56 0.57
CA GLY A 44 8.21 0.34 0.40
C GLY A 44 8.49 -0.93 -0.40
N GLN A 45 7.98 -2.05 0.10
CA GLN A 45 8.22 -3.34 -0.53
C GLN A 45 7.48 -3.49 -1.86
N ALA A 46 6.19 -3.13 -1.92
CA ALA A 46 5.36 -3.40 -3.09
C ALA A 46 5.78 -2.55 -4.30
N LEU A 47 6.01 -1.25 -4.13
CA LEU A 47 6.39 -0.39 -5.25
C LEU A 47 7.86 -0.58 -5.62
N TYR A 48 8.77 -0.67 -4.64
CA TYR A 48 10.20 -0.53 -4.93
C TYR A 48 10.95 -1.86 -4.93
N GLN A 49 10.67 -2.79 -4.02
CA GLN A 49 11.32 -4.11 -4.05
C GLN A 49 10.64 -5.06 -5.04
N SER A 50 9.31 -5.11 -5.05
CA SER A 50 8.54 -6.04 -5.87
C SER A 50 8.38 -5.52 -7.30
N LEU A 51 7.82 -4.33 -7.49
CA LEU A 51 7.64 -3.76 -8.83
C LEU A 51 8.91 -3.13 -9.40
N GLY A 52 9.92 -2.85 -8.58
CA GLY A 52 11.18 -2.24 -9.05
C GLY A 52 11.00 -0.81 -9.55
N LEU A 53 10.05 -0.06 -8.99
CA LEU A 53 9.89 1.34 -9.33
C LEU A 53 11.09 2.16 -8.82
N ARG A 54 11.28 3.34 -9.41
CA ARG A 54 12.28 4.31 -8.94
C ARG A 54 11.85 4.95 -7.63
N LEU A 55 12.77 5.20 -6.71
CA LEU A 55 12.44 5.87 -5.45
C LEU A 55 12.09 7.36 -5.67
N PRO A 56 11.31 7.97 -4.77
CA PRO A 56 11.09 9.41 -4.76
C PRO A 56 12.41 10.18 -4.83
N GLY A 57 12.50 11.16 -5.74
CA GLY A 57 13.71 11.96 -5.94
C GLY A 57 14.74 11.39 -6.92
N GLU A 58 14.63 10.13 -7.34
CA GLU A 58 15.48 9.58 -8.40
C GLU A 58 15.07 10.14 -9.77
N GLN A 59 16.04 10.72 -10.50
CA GLN A 59 15.75 11.33 -11.81
C GLN A 59 15.40 10.29 -12.87
N GLN A 60 14.49 10.66 -13.79
CA GLN A 60 14.35 9.92 -15.04
C GLN A 60 15.57 10.20 -15.91
N SER A 61 16.01 9.20 -16.66
CA SER A 61 16.99 9.40 -17.74
C SER A 61 16.66 10.70 -18.49
N ALA A 62 17.65 11.55 -18.71
CA ALA A 62 17.51 12.86 -19.38
C ALA A 62 16.90 12.78 -20.80
N SER A 63 16.70 11.58 -21.32
CA SER A 63 16.06 11.30 -22.61
C SER A 63 14.53 11.20 -22.57
N ALA A 64 13.90 11.11 -21.39
CA ALA A 64 12.43 11.05 -21.28
C ALA A 64 11.86 12.47 -21.19
N SER A 65 10.99 12.83 -22.14
CA SER A 65 10.25 14.09 -22.05
C SER A 65 9.30 14.05 -20.83
N ALA A 66 9.00 15.22 -20.26
CA ALA A 66 8.05 15.33 -19.15
C ALA A 66 6.64 14.79 -19.47
N GLU A 67 6.36 14.56 -20.75
CA GLU A 67 5.09 14.11 -21.32
C GLU A 67 4.96 12.57 -21.40
N GLU A 68 6.04 11.81 -21.25
CA GLU A 68 6.04 10.33 -21.32
C GLU A 68 6.25 9.65 -19.96
N LYS A 69 5.43 10.02 -18.98
CA LYS A 69 5.43 9.32 -17.69
C LYS A 69 4.90 7.88 -17.86
N THR A 70 5.69 6.91 -17.39
CA THR A 70 5.29 5.50 -17.37
C THR A 70 4.03 5.32 -16.51
N PRO A 71 2.97 4.68 -17.02
CA PRO A 71 1.79 4.41 -16.23
C PRO A 71 2.00 3.27 -15.23
N VAL A 72 1.47 3.45 -14.03
CA VAL A 72 1.34 2.42 -12.98
C VAL A 72 -0.12 2.36 -12.55
N LEU A 73 -0.65 1.15 -12.42
CA LEU A 73 -2.00 0.92 -11.89
C LEU A 73 -1.89 0.57 -10.41
N ILE A 74 -2.58 1.35 -9.57
CA ILE A 74 -2.83 1.01 -8.17
C ILE A 74 -4.28 0.55 -8.08
N TYR A 75 -4.52 -0.76 -8.14
CA TYR A 75 -5.88 -1.32 -8.03
C TYR A 75 -6.34 -1.29 -6.56
N GLY A 76 -7.52 -0.71 -6.30
CA GLY A 76 -7.99 -0.47 -4.94
C GLY A 76 -7.37 0.78 -4.28
N GLY A 77 -7.36 1.91 -4.99
CA GLY A 77 -6.73 3.16 -4.55
C GLY A 77 -7.26 3.77 -3.27
N SER A 78 -8.51 3.49 -2.90
CA SER A 78 -9.12 4.01 -1.67
C SER A 78 -8.81 3.17 -0.42
N THR A 79 -8.02 2.11 -0.55
CA THR A 79 -7.50 1.34 0.60
C THR A 79 -6.42 2.14 1.33
N ALA A 80 -6.13 1.79 2.59
CA ALA A 80 -5.08 2.46 3.35
C ALA A 80 -3.69 2.35 2.68
N THR A 81 -3.40 1.23 2.02
CA THR A 81 -2.16 1.08 1.23
C THR A 81 -2.26 1.84 -0.09
N GLY A 82 -3.41 1.79 -0.77
CA GLY A 82 -3.62 2.44 -2.07
C GLY A 82 -3.43 3.95 -2.01
N THR A 83 -3.92 4.62 -0.97
CA THR A 83 -3.78 6.08 -0.82
C THR A 83 -2.33 6.52 -0.64
N LEU A 84 -1.53 5.74 0.10
CA LEU A 84 -0.10 5.96 0.22
C LEU A 84 0.62 5.62 -1.10
N ALA A 85 0.30 4.48 -1.72
CA ALA A 85 0.93 4.02 -2.96
C ALA A 85 0.72 5.01 -4.12
N ILE A 86 -0.45 5.62 -4.24
CA ILE A 86 -0.72 6.70 -5.21
C ILE A 86 0.29 7.83 -5.02
N GLN A 87 0.42 8.35 -3.80
CA GLN A 87 1.30 9.49 -3.52
C GLN A 87 2.77 9.15 -3.76
N PHE A 88 3.22 7.99 -3.28
CA PHE A 88 4.60 7.54 -3.47
C PHE A 88 4.94 7.28 -4.94
N ALA A 89 4.03 6.69 -5.72
CA ALA A 89 4.22 6.55 -7.17
C ALA A 89 4.28 7.91 -7.88
N LYS A 90 3.48 8.91 -7.45
CA LYS A 90 3.55 10.28 -7.98
C LYS A 90 4.87 10.97 -7.64
N LEU A 91 5.34 10.84 -6.39
CA LEU A 91 6.64 11.36 -5.96
C LEU A 91 7.81 10.71 -6.71
N SER A 92 7.65 9.46 -7.13
CA SER A 92 8.56 8.73 -8.02
C SER A 92 8.41 9.08 -9.51
N GLY A 93 7.54 10.02 -9.88
CA GLY A 93 7.40 10.53 -11.24
C GLY A 93 6.54 9.68 -12.19
N TYR A 94 5.73 8.75 -11.68
CA TYR A 94 4.86 7.90 -12.51
C TYR A 94 3.52 8.59 -12.85
N LYS A 95 2.86 8.11 -13.91
CA LYS A 95 1.47 8.42 -14.21
C LYS A 95 0.59 7.39 -13.49
N VAL A 96 -0.16 7.82 -12.49
CA VAL A 96 -0.91 6.92 -11.61
C VAL A 96 -2.33 6.77 -12.12
N VAL A 97 -2.68 5.55 -12.47
CA VAL A 97 -4.06 5.11 -12.71
C VAL A 97 -4.52 4.32 -11.49
N THR A 98 -5.78 4.46 -11.10
CA THR A 98 -6.31 3.71 -9.96
C THR A 98 -7.76 3.29 -10.15
N THR A 99 -8.20 2.33 -9.34
CA THR A 99 -9.60 1.88 -9.27
C THR A 99 -10.14 2.02 -7.86
N CYS A 100 -11.39 2.42 -7.71
CA CYS A 100 -12.14 2.38 -6.44
C CYS A 100 -13.64 2.54 -6.70
N SER A 101 -14.48 2.52 -5.65
CA SER A 101 -15.88 2.88 -5.82
C SER A 101 -16.04 4.40 -6.07
N PRO A 102 -17.04 4.86 -6.85
CA PRO A 102 -17.23 6.28 -7.21
C PRO A 102 -17.21 7.26 -6.04
N ARG A 103 -17.77 6.85 -4.89
CA ARG A 103 -17.79 7.65 -3.65
C ARG A 103 -16.40 8.08 -3.14
N ASN A 104 -15.33 7.38 -3.54
CA ASN A 104 -13.95 7.66 -3.11
C ASN A 104 -13.11 8.31 -4.23
N PHE A 105 -13.70 8.67 -5.37
CA PHE A 105 -12.95 9.25 -6.51
C PHE A 105 -12.26 10.55 -6.13
N ASP A 106 -12.95 11.42 -5.39
CA ASP A 106 -12.38 12.72 -5.01
C ASP A 106 -11.21 12.55 -4.02
N LEU A 107 -11.30 11.56 -3.13
CA LEU A 107 -10.19 11.20 -2.24
C LEU A 107 -8.95 10.84 -3.05
N VAL A 108 -9.03 9.86 -3.96
CA VAL A 108 -7.84 9.37 -4.68
C VAL A 108 -7.30 10.40 -5.68
N ARG A 109 -8.15 11.24 -6.28
CA ARG A 109 -7.71 12.39 -7.09
C ARG A 109 -6.95 13.41 -6.26
N SER A 110 -7.43 13.72 -5.06
CA SER A 110 -6.76 14.67 -4.15
C SER A 110 -5.37 14.21 -3.72
N LEU A 111 -5.11 12.90 -3.82
CA LEU A 111 -3.83 12.25 -3.53
C LEU A 111 -2.92 12.13 -4.76
N GLY A 112 -3.40 12.52 -5.94
CA GLY A 112 -2.58 12.62 -7.16
C GLY A 112 -2.86 11.58 -8.24
N ALA A 113 -3.93 10.77 -8.14
CA ALA A 113 -4.32 9.89 -9.24
C ALA A 113 -4.64 10.69 -10.51
N ASP A 114 -4.01 10.32 -11.64
CA ASP A 114 -4.23 10.97 -12.95
C ASP A 114 -5.52 10.47 -13.62
N ALA A 115 -5.92 9.22 -13.34
CA ALA A 115 -7.21 8.66 -13.74
C ALA A 115 -7.74 7.70 -12.68
N VAL A 116 -9.06 7.65 -12.56
CA VAL A 116 -9.78 6.82 -11.60
C VAL A 116 -10.93 6.12 -12.32
N PHE A 117 -11.02 4.80 -12.15
CA PHE A 117 -12.07 3.98 -12.76
C PHE A 117 -12.88 3.25 -11.69
N ASP A 118 -14.18 3.06 -11.96
CA ASP A 118 -15.02 2.19 -11.13
C ASP A 118 -14.68 0.74 -11.47
N TYR A 119 -14.22 -0.03 -10.49
CA TYR A 119 -13.91 -1.44 -10.71
C TYR A 119 -15.16 -2.30 -11.00
N ASN A 120 -16.36 -1.80 -10.73
CA ASN A 120 -17.61 -2.49 -11.07
C ASN A 120 -18.04 -2.25 -12.53
N ASP A 121 -17.41 -1.31 -13.24
CA ASP A 121 -17.68 -1.12 -14.67
C ASP A 121 -17.12 -2.33 -15.45
N PRO A 122 -17.96 -3.04 -16.23
CA PRO A 122 -17.49 -4.16 -17.05
C PRO A 122 -16.42 -3.76 -18.08
N ASN A 123 -16.30 -2.46 -18.42
CA ASN A 123 -15.30 -1.93 -19.33
C ASN A 123 -14.05 -1.39 -18.61
N CYS A 124 -13.96 -1.50 -17.29
CA CYS A 124 -12.87 -0.91 -16.48
C CYS A 124 -11.48 -1.23 -17.06
N ALA A 125 -11.19 -2.50 -17.34
CA ALA A 125 -9.91 -2.92 -17.92
C ALA A 125 -9.65 -2.29 -19.30
N ALA A 126 -10.67 -2.27 -20.17
CA ALA A 126 -10.55 -1.72 -21.52
C ALA A 126 -10.29 -0.20 -21.50
N GLU A 127 -10.97 0.53 -20.63
CA GLU A 127 -10.75 1.97 -20.47
C GLU A 127 -9.39 2.29 -19.84
N ILE A 128 -8.88 1.44 -18.93
CA ILE A 128 -7.49 1.56 -18.43
C ILE A 128 -6.48 1.34 -19.56
N ARG A 129 -6.64 0.29 -20.38
CA ARG A 129 -5.76 0.04 -21.56
C ARG A 129 -5.74 1.25 -22.49
N LYS A 130 -6.93 1.75 -22.84
CA LYS A 130 -7.10 2.92 -23.69
C LYS A 130 -6.44 4.18 -23.10
N PHE A 131 -6.66 4.47 -21.82
CA PHE A 131 -6.07 5.64 -21.15
C PHE A 131 -4.54 5.55 -21.05
N THR A 132 -4.01 4.34 -20.89
CA THR A 132 -2.57 4.07 -20.84
C THR A 132 -1.96 3.87 -22.23
N ALA A 133 -2.75 3.97 -23.31
CA ALA A 133 -2.36 3.70 -24.68
C ALA A 133 -1.61 2.35 -24.82
N ASP A 134 -2.10 1.32 -24.13
CA ASP A 134 -1.51 -0.02 -24.07
C ASP A 134 -0.10 -0.09 -23.46
N LYS A 135 0.34 0.97 -22.76
CA LYS A 135 1.66 1.05 -22.13
C LYS A 135 1.67 0.68 -20.63
N LEU A 136 0.55 0.17 -20.07
CA LEU A 136 0.52 -0.27 -18.67
C LEU A 136 1.43 -1.48 -18.47
N PHE A 137 2.46 -1.33 -17.64
CA PHE A 137 3.44 -2.38 -17.35
C PHE A 137 3.49 -2.75 -15.86
N TYR A 138 3.22 -1.81 -14.95
CA TYR A 138 3.32 -2.04 -13.50
C TYR A 138 1.94 -2.00 -12.86
N VAL A 139 1.60 -3.03 -12.07
CA VAL A 139 0.34 -3.12 -11.34
C VAL A 139 0.59 -3.49 -9.88
N LEU A 140 0.10 -2.66 -8.96
CA LEU A 140 -0.06 -3.01 -7.56
C LEU A 140 -1.55 -3.30 -7.29
N ASP A 141 -1.87 -4.53 -6.88
CA ASP A 141 -3.21 -4.92 -6.45
C ASP A 141 -3.35 -4.94 -4.92
N CYS A 142 -4.04 -3.93 -4.39
CA CYS A 142 -4.33 -3.81 -2.96
C CYS A 142 -5.54 -4.63 -2.48
N ILE A 143 -6.21 -5.38 -3.37
CA ILE A 143 -7.41 -6.18 -3.11
C ILE A 143 -7.12 -7.68 -3.21
N SER A 144 -6.34 -8.10 -4.21
CA SER A 144 -5.79 -9.47 -4.33
C SER A 144 -6.84 -10.58 -4.44
N THR A 145 -8.03 -10.26 -4.94
CA THR A 145 -9.07 -11.27 -5.26
C THR A 145 -8.88 -11.76 -6.70
N GLN A 146 -9.45 -12.93 -7.03
CA GLN A 146 -9.39 -13.44 -8.40
C GLN A 146 -10.01 -12.47 -9.42
N SER A 147 -11.12 -11.80 -9.08
CA SER A 147 -11.74 -10.81 -9.96
C SER A 147 -10.88 -9.55 -10.14
N ALA A 148 -10.23 -9.08 -9.07
CA ALA A 148 -9.25 -8.00 -9.15
C ALA A 148 -8.06 -8.39 -10.06
N GLY A 149 -7.51 -9.58 -9.88
CA GLY A 149 -6.45 -10.14 -10.71
C GLY A 149 -6.85 -10.21 -12.19
N THR A 150 -8.05 -10.68 -12.51
CA THR A 150 -8.56 -10.72 -13.90
C THR A 150 -8.69 -9.32 -14.51
N ILE A 151 -9.21 -8.34 -13.77
CA ILE A 151 -9.30 -6.95 -14.27
C ILE A 151 -7.89 -6.39 -14.49
N CYS A 152 -6.97 -6.61 -13.56
CA CYS A 152 -5.57 -6.18 -13.66
C CYS A 152 -4.87 -6.80 -14.87
N ALA A 153 -4.98 -8.13 -15.04
CA ALA A 153 -4.39 -8.86 -16.17
C ALA A 153 -4.91 -8.32 -17.51
N ASN A 154 -6.22 -8.07 -17.61
CA ASN A 154 -6.83 -7.49 -18.81
C ASN A 154 -6.50 -6.01 -19.02
N ALA A 155 -6.06 -5.30 -17.98
CA ALA A 155 -5.64 -3.90 -18.09
C ALA A 155 -4.18 -3.75 -18.55
N ILE A 156 -3.34 -4.77 -18.34
CA ILE A 156 -1.92 -4.77 -18.73
C ILE A 156 -1.77 -4.72 -20.26
N GLY A 157 -0.73 -4.00 -20.71
CA GLY A 157 -0.38 -3.87 -22.12
C GLY A 157 0.07 -5.20 -22.77
N PRO A 158 0.11 -5.28 -24.10
CA PRO A 158 0.50 -6.50 -24.81
C PRO A 158 1.99 -6.83 -24.68
N ALA A 159 2.81 -5.91 -24.14
CA ALA A 159 4.23 -6.12 -23.88
C ALA A 159 4.51 -6.95 -22.61
N GLY A 160 3.46 -7.42 -21.92
CA GLY A 160 3.59 -8.05 -20.62
C GLY A 160 3.76 -7.01 -19.49
N GLY A 161 4.20 -7.46 -18.33
CA GLY A 161 4.36 -6.56 -17.19
C GLY A 161 4.76 -7.24 -15.89
N LYS A 162 4.69 -6.44 -14.82
CA LYS A 162 4.83 -6.88 -13.45
C LYS A 162 3.55 -6.61 -12.70
N TYR A 163 3.07 -7.62 -12.01
CA TYR A 163 1.92 -7.55 -11.13
C TYR A 163 2.39 -7.92 -9.72
N SER A 164 2.02 -7.12 -8.72
CA SER A 164 2.29 -7.41 -7.31
C SER A 164 1.01 -7.28 -6.51
N CYS A 165 0.65 -8.31 -5.76
CA CYS A 165 -0.50 -8.29 -4.85
C CYS A 165 -0.08 -8.31 -3.38
N LEU A 166 -1.02 -7.96 -2.50
CA LEU A 166 -0.78 -7.83 -1.06
C LEU A 166 -1.27 -9.04 -0.24
N LEU A 167 -2.07 -9.92 -0.84
CA LEU A 167 -2.55 -11.14 -0.20
C LEU A 167 -2.05 -12.38 -0.94
N SER A 168 -1.76 -13.41 -0.16
CA SER A 168 -1.34 -14.73 -0.63
C SER A 168 -2.47 -15.74 -0.42
N PRO A 169 -2.71 -16.68 -1.35
CA PRO A 169 -2.01 -16.83 -2.64
C PRO A 169 -2.35 -15.72 -3.63
N SER A 170 -1.40 -15.39 -4.52
CA SER A 170 -1.65 -14.46 -5.63
C SER A 170 -2.76 -15.00 -6.54
N PRO A 171 -3.60 -14.13 -7.12
CA PRO A 171 -4.60 -14.56 -8.10
C PRO A 171 -3.92 -15.10 -9.36
N ASP A 172 -4.59 -16.03 -10.04
CA ASP A 172 -4.15 -16.53 -11.34
C ASP A 172 -4.47 -15.48 -12.41
N LEU A 173 -3.44 -14.98 -13.08
CA LEU A 173 -3.60 -13.97 -14.13
C LEU A 173 -3.84 -14.59 -15.51
N SER A 174 -3.61 -15.90 -15.67
CA SER A 174 -3.65 -16.62 -16.95
C SER A 174 -2.82 -15.93 -18.05
N ARG A 175 -1.65 -15.40 -17.67
CA ARG A 175 -0.73 -14.61 -18.50
C ARG A 175 0.71 -14.99 -18.19
N ASP A 176 1.38 -15.64 -19.15
CA ASP A 176 2.77 -16.09 -18.99
C ASP A 176 3.80 -14.96 -19.17
N ASP A 177 3.39 -13.86 -19.81
CA ASP A 177 4.20 -12.65 -20.04
C ASP A 177 4.08 -11.62 -18.90
N VAL A 178 3.39 -11.96 -17.82
CA VAL A 178 3.26 -11.11 -16.63
C VAL A 178 3.93 -11.79 -15.45
N GLU A 179 4.94 -11.14 -14.89
CA GLU A 179 5.57 -11.59 -13.65
C GLU A 179 4.59 -11.39 -12.49
N ASN A 180 4.10 -12.49 -11.90
CA ASN A 180 3.10 -12.50 -10.84
C ASN A 180 3.78 -12.60 -9.46
N LEU A 181 3.91 -11.46 -8.78
CA LEU A 181 4.62 -11.29 -7.52
C LEU A 181 3.62 -11.10 -6.36
N CYS A 182 4.10 -11.31 -5.14
CA CYS A 182 3.34 -11.06 -3.91
C CYS A 182 4.25 -10.38 -2.89
N THR A 183 3.75 -9.31 -2.25
CA THR A 183 4.45 -8.65 -1.15
C THR A 183 4.07 -9.31 0.18
N ILE A 184 5.07 -9.65 1.01
CA ILE A 184 4.86 -10.22 2.34
C ILE A 184 5.52 -9.30 3.37
N ALA A 185 4.73 -8.37 3.95
CA ALA A 185 5.19 -7.30 4.85
C ALA A 185 6.12 -7.75 6.00
N TYR A 186 5.97 -9.01 6.45
CA TYR A 186 6.76 -9.56 7.55
C TYR A 186 8.25 -9.74 7.21
N THR A 187 8.63 -9.86 5.94
CA THR A 187 10.05 -10.00 5.55
C THR A 187 10.84 -8.73 5.88
N ALA A 188 10.19 -7.57 5.94
CA ALA A 188 10.78 -6.29 6.33
C ALA A 188 11.30 -6.27 7.78
N ILE A 189 11.00 -7.28 8.60
CA ILE A 189 11.56 -7.44 9.96
C ILE A 189 13.00 -8.00 9.91
N GLY A 190 13.39 -8.65 8.81
CA GLY A 190 14.72 -9.27 8.65
C GLY A 190 14.93 -10.55 9.48
N GLU A 191 13.86 -11.12 10.03
CA GLU A 191 13.89 -12.35 10.82
C GLU A 191 13.03 -13.43 10.15
N SER A 192 13.29 -14.69 10.48
CA SER A 192 12.39 -15.76 10.10
C SER A 192 11.06 -15.64 10.85
N PHE A 193 9.98 -16.03 10.17
CA PHE A 193 8.64 -16.01 10.74
C PHE A 193 7.82 -17.18 10.22
N SER A 194 6.75 -17.51 10.95
CA SER A 194 5.81 -18.56 10.57
C SER A 194 4.45 -17.95 10.26
N MET A 195 3.90 -18.28 9.09
CA MET A 195 2.59 -17.81 8.64
C MET A 195 1.87 -18.93 7.89
N LEU A 196 0.58 -19.15 8.16
CA LEU A 196 -0.24 -20.19 7.51
C LEU A 196 0.42 -21.59 7.53
N ARG A 197 1.05 -21.96 8.66
CA ARG A 197 1.80 -23.22 8.84
C ARG A 197 3.03 -23.38 7.94
N ARG A 198 3.49 -22.31 7.30
CA ARG A 198 4.75 -22.26 6.54
C ARG A 198 5.76 -21.42 7.31
N THR A 199 7.02 -21.84 7.26
CA THR A 199 8.14 -21.05 7.79
C THR A 199 8.80 -20.31 6.64
N PHE A 200 8.98 -19.01 6.81
CA PHE A 200 9.69 -18.15 5.88
C PHE A 200 11.08 -17.86 6.46
N PRO A 201 12.15 -17.93 5.64
CA PRO A 201 13.50 -17.60 6.09
C PRO A 201 13.60 -16.10 6.41
N ALA A 202 14.64 -15.74 7.16
CA ALA A 202 15.00 -14.34 7.35
C ALA A 202 15.38 -13.71 6.00
N ALA A 203 15.01 -12.44 5.81
CA ALA A 203 15.39 -11.63 4.65
C ALA A 203 16.10 -10.34 5.11
N PRO A 204 17.39 -10.42 5.52
CA PRO A 204 18.13 -9.25 5.99
C PRO A 204 18.17 -8.10 4.98
N GLU A 205 18.18 -8.40 3.68
CA GLU A 205 18.14 -7.43 2.59
C GLU A 205 16.86 -6.59 2.58
N ASP A 206 15.73 -7.18 2.92
CA ASP A 206 14.46 -6.47 3.05
C ASP A 206 14.48 -5.53 4.25
N TYR A 207 15.09 -5.95 5.36
CA TYR A 207 15.28 -5.09 6.52
C TYR A 207 16.19 -3.89 6.18
N GLU A 208 17.34 -4.11 5.54
CA GLU A 208 18.25 -3.02 5.15
C GLU A 208 17.63 -2.07 4.11
N PHE A 209 16.78 -2.56 3.21
CA PHE A 209 15.93 -1.70 2.38
C PHE A 209 14.95 -0.90 3.24
N GLN A 210 14.24 -1.55 4.16
CA GLN A 210 13.22 -0.92 4.97
C GLN A 210 13.78 0.22 5.82
N LYS A 211 14.97 0.07 6.42
CA LYS A 211 15.64 1.15 7.17
C LYS A 211 15.80 2.42 6.34
N ARG A 212 16.36 2.27 5.14
CA ARG A 212 16.58 3.38 4.20
C ARG A 212 15.26 3.99 3.75
N PHE A 213 14.26 3.15 3.51
CA PHE A 213 12.95 3.61 3.08
C PHE A 213 12.17 4.36 4.19
N PHE A 214 12.28 3.93 5.45
CA PHE A 214 11.70 4.64 6.59
C PHE A 214 12.34 6.02 6.79
N ALA A 215 13.66 6.14 6.65
CA ALA A 215 14.33 7.44 6.69
C ALA A 215 13.83 8.38 5.58
N LEU A 216 13.71 7.87 4.35
CA LEU A 216 13.13 8.62 3.23
C LEU A 216 11.67 9.04 3.51
N ALA A 217 10.85 8.12 4.01
CA ALA A 217 9.46 8.39 4.33
C ALA A 217 9.31 9.42 5.46
N GLU A 218 10.21 9.40 6.46
CA GLU A 218 10.23 10.40 7.53
C GLU A 218 10.51 11.80 6.97
N ASP A 219 11.52 11.94 6.11
CA ASP A 219 11.85 13.23 5.48
C ASP A 219 10.69 13.73 4.60
N LEU A 220 10.09 12.85 3.79
CA LEU A 220 8.93 13.19 2.98
C LEU A 220 7.71 13.60 3.83
N LEU A 221 7.51 12.96 4.99
CA LEU A 221 6.43 13.30 5.91
C LEU A 221 6.70 14.66 6.56
N ARG A 222 7.93 14.91 7.01
CA ARG A 222 8.38 16.17 7.61
C ARG A 222 8.24 17.34 6.64
N GLU A 223 8.51 17.11 5.36
CA GLU A 223 8.32 18.09 4.28
C GLU A 223 6.86 18.25 3.81
N GLY A 224 5.93 17.46 4.35
CA GLY A 224 4.52 17.48 3.94
C GLY A 224 4.28 17.00 2.50
N LYS A 225 5.16 16.15 1.97
CA LYS A 225 5.10 15.66 0.57
C LYS A 225 4.03 14.60 0.35
N PHE A 226 3.55 13.97 1.41
CA PHE A 226 2.40 13.08 1.36
C PHE A 226 1.54 13.26 2.61
N LYS A 227 0.28 12.84 2.49
CA LYS A 227 -0.74 12.88 3.55
C LYS A 227 -1.02 11.47 4.04
N VAL A 228 -1.38 11.36 5.31
CA VAL A 228 -1.88 10.11 5.89
C VAL A 228 -3.22 9.71 5.25
N HIS A 229 -3.56 8.43 5.35
CA HIS A 229 -4.89 7.95 4.97
C HIS A 229 -5.94 8.57 5.91
N PRO A 230 -7.15 8.96 5.43
CA PRO A 230 -8.18 9.49 6.31
C PRO A 230 -8.42 8.54 7.48
N LEU A 231 -8.57 9.09 8.68
CA LEU A 231 -8.71 8.29 9.90
C LEU A 231 -10.06 8.55 10.58
N ARG A 232 -10.53 7.53 11.29
CA ARG A 232 -11.71 7.60 12.15
C ARG A 232 -11.28 7.15 13.54
N VAL A 233 -11.24 8.09 14.47
CA VAL A 233 -10.94 7.78 15.87
C VAL A 233 -12.17 7.13 16.49
N GLU A 234 -12.00 5.93 16.99
CA GLU A 234 -13.02 5.12 17.65
C GLU A 234 -12.83 5.16 19.16
N GLY A 235 -13.90 4.89 19.91
CA GLY A 235 -13.89 4.94 21.38
C GLY A 235 -13.39 3.66 22.05
N ALA A 236 -13.37 3.70 23.39
CA ALA A 236 -13.08 2.57 24.28
C ALA A 236 -11.66 1.97 24.19
N GLY A 237 -10.70 2.71 23.61
CA GLY A 237 -9.28 2.34 23.55
C GLY A 237 -9.07 0.90 23.07
N LEU A 238 -8.24 0.13 23.79
CA LEU A 238 -7.92 -1.26 23.44
C LEU A 238 -9.16 -2.17 23.44
N LYS A 239 -10.15 -1.93 24.31
CA LYS A 239 -11.39 -2.73 24.35
C LYS A 239 -12.23 -2.54 23.08
N GLY A 240 -12.22 -1.33 22.49
CA GLY A 240 -12.96 -1.01 21.25
C GLY A 240 -12.36 -1.60 19.97
N VAL A 241 -11.10 -2.05 20.01
CA VAL A 241 -10.42 -2.61 18.83
C VAL A 241 -11.16 -3.83 18.27
N LEU A 242 -11.75 -4.67 19.14
CA LEU A 242 -12.48 -5.87 18.71
C LEU A 242 -13.74 -5.52 17.90
N ASP A 243 -14.45 -4.47 18.31
CA ASP A 243 -15.60 -3.95 17.57
C ASP A 243 -15.17 -3.38 16.21
N GLY A 244 -14.03 -2.68 16.17
CA GLY A 244 -13.42 -2.22 14.93
C GLY A 244 -13.08 -3.33 13.96
N MET A 245 -12.51 -4.43 14.47
CA MET A 245 -12.26 -5.62 13.65
C MET A 245 -13.57 -6.17 13.08
N GLN A 246 -14.65 -6.16 13.85
CA GLN A 246 -15.96 -6.61 13.36
C GLN A 246 -16.49 -5.68 12.26
N LEU A 247 -16.38 -4.36 12.43
CA LEU A 247 -16.75 -3.39 11.37
C LEU A 247 -15.97 -3.64 10.08
N MET A 248 -14.67 -3.97 10.16
CA MET A 248 -13.87 -4.31 8.98
C MET A 248 -14.32 -5.63 8.33
N ARG A 249 -14.64 -6.67 9.11
CA ARG A 249 -15.14 -7.95 8.58
C ARG A 249 -16.49 -7.82 7.89
N GLU A 250 -17.30 -6.85 8.30
CA GLU A 250 -18.63 -6.57 7.76
C GLU A 250 -18.60 -5.52 6.63
N ASP A 251 -17.42 -5.15 6.12
CA ASP A 251 -17.22 -4.14 5.07
C ASP A 251 -17.83 -2.75 5.40
N LYS A 252 -17.91 -2.40 6.69
CA LYS A 252 -18.47 -1.12 7.17
C LYS A 252 -17.44 0.01 7.27
N VAL A 253 -16.22 -0.22 6.78
CA VAL A 253 -15.13 0.76 6.78
C VAL A 253 -14.71 1.01 5.34
N SER A 254 -14.88 2.25 4.85
CA SER A 254 -14.51 2.63 3.48
C SER A 254 -13.74 3.93 3.49
N GLY A 255 -12.59 3.96 2.80
CA GLY A 255 -11.78 5.18 2.67
C GLY A 255 -11.20 5.70 3.99
N GLN A 256 -11.21 4.90 5.05
CA GLN A 256 -10.79 5.32 6.40
C GLN A 256 -9.96 4.25 7.12
N LYS A 257 -9.06 4.68 8.01
CA LYS A 257 -8.35 3.84 8.97
C LYS A 257 -8.98 4.00 10.35
N LEU A 258 -9.34 2.91 11.02
CA LEU A 258 -9.78 2.97 12.41
C LEU A 258 -8.57 3.18 13.31
N VAL A 259 -8.66 4.15 14.23
CA VAL A 259 -7.61 4.51 15.17
C VAL A 259 -8.18 4.52 16.58
N TYR A 260 -7.42 3.99 17.55
CA TYR A 260 -7.85 3.86 18.94
C TYR A 260 -6.80 4.48 19.84
N ARG A 261 -7.23 5.34 20.77
CA ARG A 261 -6.33 5.91 21.79
C ARG A 261 -6.23 4.96 22.97
N VAL A 262 -5.04 4.40 23.20
CA VAL A 262 -4.80 3.44 24.29
C VAL A 262 -5.18 4.02 25.65
N ALA A 263 -4.93 5.32 25.88
CA ALA A 263 -5.29 6.02 27.11
C ALA A 263 -6.79 6.08 27.40
N GLU A 264 -7.65 5.86 26.40
CA GLU A 264 -9.11 5.84 26.54
C GLU A 264 -9.66 4.44 26.85
N THR A 265 -8.79 3.46 27.15
CA THR A 265 -9.20 2.10 27.52
C THR A 265 -9.92 2.13 28.89
N PRO A 266 -11.20 1.74 28.96
CA PRO A 266 -11.92 1.67 30.23
C PRO A 266 -11.24 0.68 31.18
N LYS A 267 -11.11 1.04 32.47
CA LYS A 267 -10.65 0.13 33.52
C LYS A 267 -11.65 -1.01 33.68
#